data_AF-A0A6C0IF79-F1
#
_entry.id   AF-A0A6C0IF79-F1
#
_cell.length_a   1.000
_cell.length_b   1.000
_cell.length_c   1.000
_cell.angle_alpha   90.00
_cell.angle_beta   90.00
_cell.angle_gamma   90.00
#
_symmetry.space_group_name_H-M   'P 1'
#
loop_
_entity.id
_entity.type
_entity.pdbx_description
1 polymer ?
#
loop_
_entity_poly.entity_id
_entity_poly.type
_entity_poly.pdbx_seq_one_letter_code
_entity_poly.pdbx_strand_id
1 'polypeptide(L)'
;MDIKINIDKYLENNKINIDNNTFQKMVFVFNALDDGWSIKKLNNSFIFKKNHEGKKEIFDETYLETFMKANFDMNKLLLTYSNN
;
A
#
# COMPACT_ATOMS: atom_id res chain seq x y z
N MET A 1 18.46 -3.73 3.48
CA MET A 1 18.00 -5.13 3.64
C MET A 1 17.20 -5.45 2.41
N ASP A 2 17.64 -6.41 1.61
CA ASP A 2 16.96 -6.78 0.37
C ASP A 2 15.72 -7.62 0.71
N ILE A 3 14.54 -7.11 0.36
CA ILE A 3 13.29 -7.84 0.54
C ILE A 3 13.20 -8.88 -0.59
N LYS A 4 13.37 -10.16 -0.26
CA LYS A 4 13.10 -11.28 -1.18
C LYS A 4 11.64 -11.70 -1.03
N ILE A 5 10.81 -11.26 -1.98
CA ILE A 5 9.45 -11.77 -2.13
C ILE A 5 9.54 -13.03 -3.00
N ASN A 6 9.11 -14.19 -2.49
CA ASN A 6 9.07 -15.44 -3.28
C ASN A 6 7.75 -15.50 -4.05
N ILE A 7 7.85 -15.21 -5.35
CA ILE A 7 6.71 -15.09 -6.28
C ILE A 7 6.83 -16.14 -7.40
N ASP A 8 7.77 -17.07 -7.24
CA ASP A 8 8.28 -17.97 -8.28
C ASP A 8 7.19 -18.90 -8.84
N LYS A 9 6.11 -19.12 -8.07
CA LYS A 9 4.96 -19.93 -8.50
C LYS A 9 4.02 -19.22 -9.48
N TYR A 10 4.07 -17.89 -9.56
CA TYR A 10 3.12 -17.06 -10.32
C TYR A 10 3.78 -16.22 -11.43
N LEU A 11 5.09 -16.38 -11.64
CA LEU A 11 5.85 -15.66 -12.63
C LEU A 11 6.47 -16.65 -13.62
N GLU A 12 6.04 -16.60 -14.87
CA GLU A 12 6.63 -17.43 -15.93
C GLU A 12 8.15 -17.16 -16.13
N ASN A 13 8.71 -16.08 -15.55
CA ASN A 13 10.12 -15.69 -15.71
C ASN A 13 10.78 -15.02 -14.47
N ASN A 14 10.28 -15.22 -13.24
CA ASN A 14 10.88 -14.75 -11.97
C ASN A 14 11.28 -13.25 -11.89
N LYS A 15 10.74 -12.38 -12.74
CA LYS A 15 11.05 -10.95 -12.74
C LYS A 15 9.78 -10.13 -12.65
N ILE A 16 9.53 -9.51 -11.49
CA ILE A 16 8.61 -8.40 -11.39
C ILE A 16 9.41 -7.12 -11.55
N ASN A 17 9.17 -6.42 -12.65
CA ASN A 17 9.63 -5.06 -12.81
C ASN A 17 8.49 -4.13 -12.38
N ILE A 18 8.60 -3.60 -11.16
CA ILE A 18 7.66 -2.64 -10.59
C ILE A 18 8.45 -1.41 -10.16
N ASP A 19 7.96 -0.23 -10.52
CA ASP A 19 8.57 1.00 -10.08
C ASP A 19 8.25 1.27 -8.61
N ASN A 20 9.12 2.03 -7.94
CA ASN A 20 8.99 2.32 -6.50
C ASN A 20 7.65 2.99 -6.15
N ASN A 21 7.11 3.83 -7.04
CA ASN A 21 5.89 4.57 -6.77
C ASN A 21 4.67 3.63 -6.77
N THR A 22 4.60 2.71 -7.74
CA THR A 22 3.57 1.67 -7.78
C THR A 22 3.67 0.75 -6.57
N PHE A 23 4.88 0.32 -6.19
CA PHE A 23 5.07 -0.51 -5.00
C PHE A 23 4.61 0.20 -3.71
N GLN A 24 4.97 1.48 -3.53
CA GLN A 24 4.54 2.29 -2.39
C GLN A 24 3.00 2.40 -2.31
N LYS A 25 2.33 2.64 -3.46
CA LYS A 25 0.86 2.64 -3.54
C LYS A 25 0.26 1.32 -3.06
N MET A 26 0.79 0.19 -3.53
CA MET A 26 0.31 -1.14 -3.15
C MET A 26 0.42 -1.36 -1.64
N VAL A 27 1.59 -1.03 -1.08
CA VAL A 27 1.88 -1.15 0.35
C VAL A 27 0.94 -0.28 1.19
N PHE A 28 0.72 0.97 0.80
CA PHE A 28 -0.16 1.89 1.53
C PHE A 28 -1.61 1.44 1.53
N VAL A 29 -2.12 1.03 0.36
CA VAL A 29 -3.47 0.49 0.21
C VAL A 29 -3.63 -0.74 1.10
N PHE A 30 -2.66 -1.64 1.08
CA PHE A 30 -2.67 -2.86 1.89
C PHE A 30 -2.72 -2.56 3.40
N ASN A 31 -1.85 -1.67 3.89
CA ASN A 31 -1.85 -1.27 5.31
C ASN A 31 -3.17 -0.65 5.75
N ALA A 32 -3.77 0.20 4.92
CA ALA A 32 -5.04 0.82 5.26
C ALA A 32 -6.17 -0.23 5.33
N LEU A 33 -6.16 -1.25 4.46
CA LEU A 33 -7.10 -2.37 4.56
C LEU A 33 -6.92 -3.12 5.88
N ASP A 34 -5.68 -3.44 6.27
CA ASP A 34 -5.38 -4.09 7.56
C ASP A 34 -5.84 -3.27 8.76
N ASP A 35 -5.69 -1.93 8.69
CA ASP A 35 -6.17 -0.99 9.69
C ASP A 35 -7.71 -0.82 9.69
N GLY A 36 -8.44 -1.59 8.88
CA GLY A 36 -9.90 -1.63 8.84
C GLY A 36 -10.54 -0.54 7.97
N TRP A 37 -9.79 0.08 7.06
CA TRP A 37 -10.34 0.99 6.07
C TRP A 37 -10.96 0.22 4.90
N SER A 38 -12.05 0.75 4.35
CA SER A 38 -12.60 0.37 3.05
C SER A 38 -12.08 1.35 2.00
N ILE A 39 -11.53 0.83 0.90
CA ILE A 39 -10.90 1.65 -0.14
C ILE A 39 -11.67 1.47 -1.45
N LYS A 40 -12.00 2.58 -2.10
CA LYS A 40 -12.60 2.60 -3.45
C LYS A 40 -11.74 3.45 -4.38
N LYS A 41 -11.21 2.85 -5.45
CA LYS A 41 -10.59 3.61 -6.53
C LYS A 41 -11.67 4.27 -7.39
N LEU A 42 -11.50 5.55 -7.71
CA LEU A 42 -12.38 6.30 -8.61
C LEU A 42 -11.50 7.18 -9.48
N ASN A 43 -11.43 6.88 -10.79
CA ASN A 43 -10.57 7.59 -11.74
C ASN A 43 -9.10 7.64 -11.22
N ASN A 44 -8.57 8.85 -11.00
CA ASN A 44 -7.22 9.13 -10.51
C ASN A 44 -7.21 9.47 -9.00
N SER A 45 -8.16 8.92 -8.24
CA SER A 45 -8.27 9.16 -6.81
C SER A 45 -8.66 7.89 -6.06
N PHE A 46 -8.33 7.84 -4.78
CA PHE A 46 -8.71 6.78 -3.88
C PHE A 46 -9.55 7.34 -2.73
N ILE A 47 -10.67 6.70 -2.45
CA ILE A 47 -11.58 7.05 -1.37
C ILE A 47 -11.42 6.03 -0.25
N PHE A 48 -10.97 6.48 0.90
CA PHE A 48 -10.80 5.68 2.11
C PHE A 48 -11.94 5.99 3.07
N LYS A 49 -12.59 4.96 3.60
CA LYS A 49 -13.68 5.07 4.59
C LYS A 49 -13.45 4.12 5.75
N LYS A 50 -13.65 4.57 6.98
CA LYS A 50 -13.58 3.70 8.17
C LYS A 50 -14.90 3.75 8.93
N ASN A 51 -15.63 2.62 8.93
CA ASN A 51 -17.00 2.55 9.46
C ASN A 51 -17.08 2.85 10.97
N HIS A 52 -16.05 2.50 11.75
CA HIS A 52 -16.09 2.66 13.20
C HIS A 52 -15.98 4.11 13.70
N GLU A 53 -15.59 5.06 12.86
CA GLU A 53 -15.42 6.48 13.27
C GLU A 53 -16.12 7.48 12.34
N GLY A 54 -16.84 7.00 11.31
CA GLY A 54 -17.47 7.88 10.30
C GLY A 54 -16.47 8.68 9.44
N LYS A 55 -15.16 8.44 9.59
CA LYS A 55 -14.10 9.14 8.85
C LYS A 55 -14.10 8.71 7.38
N LYS A 56 -14.09 9.72 6.50
CA LYS A 56 -13.96 9.57 5.05
C LYS A 56 -12.86 10.51 4.59
N GLU A 57 -11.84 9.95 3.96
CA GLU A 57 -10.73 10.68 3.38
C GLU A 57 -10.67 10.39 1.89
N ILE A 58 -10.46 11.44 1.09
CA ILE A 58 -10.33 11.33 -0.36
C ILE A 58 -8.93 11.81 -0.70
N PHE A 59 -8.14 10.93 -1.30
CA PHE A 59 -6.79 11.23 -1.72
C PHE A 59 -6.75 11.21 -3.24
N ASP A 60 -6.42 12.36 -3.84
CA ASP A 60 -5.99 12.40 -5.23
C ASP A 60 -4.65 11.69 -5.38
N GLU A 61 -4.43 11.04 -6.51
CA GLU A 61 -3.25 10.20 -6.73
C GLU A 61 -1.94 10.97 -6.57
N THR A 62 -1.86 12.23 -7.03
CA THR A 62 -0.69 13.10 -6.83
C THR A 62 -0.46 13.46 -5.36
N TYR A 63 -1.53 13.70 -4.59
CA TYR A 63 -1.42 13.95 -3.16
C TYR A 63 -1.04 12.66 -2.43
N LEU A 64 -1.59 11.52 -2.81
CA LEU A 64 -1.26 10.21 -2.27
C LEU A 64 0.21 9.88 -2.47
N GLU A 65 0.76 10.13 -3.66
CA GLU A 65 2.19 9.99 -3.94
C GLU A 65 3.07 10.85 -3.04
N THR A 66 2.66 12.10 -2.80
CA THR A 66 3.39 13.04 -1.94
C THR A 66 3.29 12.62 -0.47
N PHE A 67 2.10 12.23 -0.03
CA PHE A 67 1.84 11.75 1.33
C PHE A 67 2.59 10.46 1.62
N MET A 68 2.59 9.51 0.70
CA MET A 68 3.36 8.28 0.85
C MET A 68 4.85 8.58 0.92
N LYS A 69 5.40 9.41 0.02
CA LYS A 69 6.81 9.83 0.12
C LYS A 69 7.16 10.43 1.49
N ALA A 70 6.24 11.13 2.12
CA ALA A 70 6.43 11.73 3.44
C ALA A 70 6.20 10.76 4.63
N ASN A 71 5.42 9.68 4.45
CA ASN A 71 4.96 8.80 5.53
C ASN A 71 5.31 7.31 5.32
N PHE A 72 6.15 6.99 4.33
CA PHE A 72 6.55 5.61 4.02
C PHE A 72 7.63 5.13 4.99
N ASP A 73 7.22 4.72 6.19
CA ASP A 73 8.10 4.00 7.10
C ASP A 73 7.99 2.48 6.88
N MET A 74 8.90 1.96 6.06
CA MET A 74 9.01 0.52 5.78
C MET A 74 9.25 -0.32 7.03
N ASN A 75 9.81 0.25 8.10
CA ASN A 75 10.09 -0.50 9.31
C ASN A 75 8.80 -0.93 10.01
N LYS A 76 7.75 -0.10 9.96
CA LYS A 76 6.46 -0.40 10.59
C LYS A 76 5.76 -1.61 9.97
N LEU A 77 5.90 -1.78 8.65
CA LEU A 77 5.37 -2.93 7.91
C LEU A 77 6.09 -4.24 8.25
N LEU A 78 7.42 -4.19 8.23
CA LEU A 78 8.24 -5.39 8.42
C LEU A 78 8.06 -5.96 9.83
N LEU A 79 7.86 -5.11 10.84
CA LEU A 79 7.64 -5.52 12.24
C LEU A 79 6.29 -6.22 12.46
N THR A 80 5.24 -5.89 11.70
CA THR A 80 3.92 -6.54 11.83
C THR A 80 3.94 -7.97 11.28
N TYR A 81 4.76 -8.23 10.26
CA TYR A 81 4.81 -9.53 9.56
C TYR A 81 5.98 -10.43 9.96
N SER A 82 6.92 -9.94 10.79
CA SER A 82 8.01 -10.76 11.36
C SER A 82 7.68 -11.36 12.72
N ASN A 83 6.50 -11.05 13.28
CA ASN A 83 6.02 -11.58 14.57
C ASN A 83 4.92 -12.66 14.44
N ASN A 84 4.69 -13.19 13.23
CA ASN A 84 3.79 -14.31 12.95
C ASN A 84 4.53 -15.48 12.30
#